data_AF-A0A2E7HI90-F1
#
_entry.id   AF-A0A2E7HI90-F1
#
_cell.length_a   1.000
_cell.length_b   1.000
_cell.length_c   1.000
_cell.angle_alpha   90.00
_cell.angle_beta   90.00
_cell.angle_gamma   90.00
#
_symmetry.space_group_name_H-M   'P 1'
#
loop_
_entity.id
_entity.type
_entity.pdbx_description
1 polymer ?
#
loop_
_entity_poly.entity_id
_entity_poly.type
_entity_poly.pdbx_seq_one_letter_code
_entity_poly.pdbx_strand_id
1 'polypeptide(L)'
;MKPWMAPFAGALSGFTSFVAHAGGLPVQVFLLGIKLDKTVYIATTVGFFTMINYIKFAPYAAIGFFTETTLLTSAVLAPLAVLCMALGVRLHDTVNQKTFYRVCYTMLLVVGLKLLADGLEF
;
A
#
# COMPACT_ATOMS: atom_id res chain seq x y z
N MET A 1 -10.51 12.88 -13.78
CA MET A 1 -11.25 12.11 -12.76
C MET A 1 -12.07 13.06 -11.91
N LYS A 2 -13.19 12.60 -11.33
CA LYS A 2 -14.07 13.46 -10.52
C LYS A 2 -13.43 13.70 -9.13
N PRO A 3 -13.50 14.93 -8.57
CA PRO A 3 -12.76 15.30 -7.36
C PRO A 3 -13.13 14.51 -6.11
N TRP A 4 -14.36 13.98 -6.02
CA TRP A 4 -14.82 13.16 -4.90
C TRP A 4 -14.16 11.77 -4.81
N MET A 5 -13.56 11.28 -5.91
CA MET A 5 -12.96 9.95 -5.93
C MET A 5 -11.71 9.86 -5.05
N ALA A 6 -10.99 10.97 -4.86
CA ALA A 6 -9.80 11.03 -4.02
C ALA A 6 -10.10 10.81 -2.53
N PRO A 7 -11.01 11.59 -1.89
CA PRO A 7 -11.36 11.35 -0.49
C PRO A 7 -12.03 9.99 -0.27
N PHE A 8 -12.81 9.50 -1.25
CA PHE A 8 -13.42 8.17 -1.18
C PHE A 8 -12.38 7.04 -1.18
N ALA A 9 -11.44 7.06 -2.14
CA ALA A 9 -10.36 6.08 -2.21
C ALA A 9 -9.45 6.15 -0.97
N GLY A 10 -9.19 7.36 -0.45
CA GLY A 10 -8.44 7.58 0.77
C GLY A 10 -9.12 6.97 2.00
N ALA A 11 -10.41 7.24 2.19
CA ALA A 11 -11.18 6.68 3.31
C ALA A 11 -11.26 5.15 3.25
N LEU A 12 -11.56 4.59 2.07
CA LEU A 12 -11.62 3.15 1.87
C LEU A 12 -10.27 2.48 2.13
N SER A 13 -9.18 3.10 1.65
CA SER A 13 -7.82 2.64 1.91
C SER A 13 -7.46 2.68 3.39
N GLY A 14 -7.81 3.75 4.11
CA GLY A 14 -7.62 3.83 5.57
C GLY A 14 -8.32 2.70 6.30
N PHE A 15 -9.59 2.45 5.96
CA PHE A 15 -10.38 1.36 6.53
C PHE A 15 -9.75 -0.01 6.25
N THR A 16 -9.49 -0.35 4.99
CA THR A 16 -8.94 -1.67 4.63
C THR A 16 -7.51 -1.86 5.12
N SER A 17 -6.74 -0.78 5.26
CA SER A 17 -5.39 -0.80 5.84
C SER A 17 -5.40 -1.12 7.33
N PHE A 18 -6.43 -0.66 8.07
CA PHE A 18 -6.56 -0.98 9.49
C PHE A 18 -7.07 -2.40 9.71
N VAL A 19 -8.11 -2.83 8.97
CA VAL A 19 -8.79 -4.12 9.19
C VAL A 19 -8.00 -5.30 8.63
N ALA A 20 -7.53 -5.21 7.38
CA ALA A 20 -6.95 -6.34 6.65
C ALA A 20 -5.51 -6.08 6.18
N HIS A 21 -4.91 -4.95 6.57
CA HIS A 21 -3.65 -4.46 6.02
C HIS A 21 -3.65 -4.32 4.47
N ALA A 22 -4.84 -4.29 3.87
CA ALA A 22 -5.07 -4.29 2.42
C ALA A 22 -5.38 -2.89 1.88
N GLY A 23 -4.74 -1.87 2.46
CA GLY A 23 -4.95 -0.46 2.10
C GLY A 23 -4.54 -0.12 0.66
N GLY A 24 -3.65 -0.92 0.07
CA GLY A 24 -3.05 -0.62 -1.23
C GLY A 24 -4.06 -0.50 -2.38
N LEU A 25 -5.05 -1.39 -2.45
CA LEU A 25 -5.85 -1.58 -3.66
C LEU A 25 -6.67 -0.33 -4.05
N PRO A 26 -7.45 0.31 -3.15
CA PRO A 26 -8.27 1.46 -3.51
C PRO A 26 -7.45 2.65 -4.03
N VAL A 27 -6.30 2.90 -3.39
CA VAL A 27 -5.39 4.00 -3.77
C VAL A 27 -4.65 3.68 -5.06
N GLN A 28 -4.23 2.42 -5.27
CA GLN A 28 -3.60 2.02 -6.52
C GLN A 28 -4.55 2.18 -7.71
N VAL A 29 -5.82 1.77 -7.58
CA VAL A 29 -6.84 1.96 -8.63
C VAL A 29 -7.01 3.44 -8.97
N PHE A 30 -7.08 4.30 -7.95
CA PHE A 30 -7.18 5.75 -8.15
C PHE A 30 -5.92 6.32 -8.83
N LEU A 31 -4.73 6.05 -8.28
CA LEU A 31 -3.47 6.62 -8.77
C LEU A 31 -3.08 6.11 -10.16
N LEU A 32 -3.36 4.84 -10.48
CA LEU A 32 -3.14 4.29 -11.83
C LEU A 32 -4.11 4.89 -12.86
N GLY A 33 -5.29 5.35 -12.43
CA GLY A 33 -6.28 6.01 -13.28
C GLY A 33 -5.85 7.41 -13.74
N ILE A 34 -5.13 8.15 -12.90
CA ILE A 34 -4.60 9.49 -13.22
C ILE A 34 -3.27 9.47 -14.00
N LYS A 35 -2.67 8.29 -14.22
CA LYS A 35 -1.45 8.08 -15.05
C LYS A 35 -0.27 9.00 -14.71
N LEU A 36 0.08 9.09 -13.42
CA LEU A 36 1.23 9.87 -12.94
C LEU A 36 2.57 9.34 -13.48
N ASP A 37 3.59 10.19 -13.45
CA ASP A 37 4.97 9.72 -13.52
C ASP A 37 5.25 8.67 -12.43
N LYS A 38 6.02 7.62 -12.72
CA LYS A 38 6.29 6.51 -11.78
C LYS A 38 6.88 7.03 -10.46
N THR A 39 7.78 8.02 -10.51
CA THR A 39 8.40 8.56 -9.31
C THR A 39 7.37 9.33 -8.47
N VAL A 40 6.52 10.13 -9.11
CA VAL A 40 5.42 10.83 -8.42
C VAL A 40 4.42 9.84 -7.84
N TYR A 41 4.09 8.77 -8.57
CA TYR A 41 3.21 7.69 -8.10
C TYR A 41 3.77 7.03 -6.84
N ILE A 42 5.04 6.63 -6.86
CA ILE A 42 5.69 5.96 -5.72
C ILE A 42 5.83 6.92 -4.55
N ALA A 43 6.27 8.16 -4.78
CA ALA A 43 6.38 9.18 -3.73
C ALA A 43 5.03 9.45 -3.05
N THR A 44 3.96 9.57 -3.84
CA THR A 44 2.60 9.79 -3.33
C THR A 44 2.11 8.59 -2.52
N THR A 45 2.34 7.37 -3.03
CA THR A 45 1.94 6.13 -2.36
C THR A 45 2.67 5.97 -1.03
N VAL A 46 3.99 6.18 -1.02
CA VAL A 46 4.83 6.10 0.20
C VAL A 46 4.37 7.15 1.20
N GLY A 47 4.26 8.43 0.81
CA GLY A 47 3.83 9.49 1.72
C GLY A 47 2.44 9.25 2.31
N PHE A 48 1.50 8.80 1.48
CA PHE A 48 0.14 8.45 1.91
C PHE A 48 0.13 7.32 2.93
N PHE A 49 0.82 6.20 2.66
CA PHE A 49 0.87 5.09 3.61
C PHE A 49 1.70 5.38 4.84
N THR A 50 2.74 6.22 4.76
CA THR A 50 3.46 6.69 5.95
C THR A 50 2.50 7.44 6.88
N MET A 51 1.70 8.37 6.34
CA MET A 51 0.72 9.11 7.15
C MET A 51 -0.33 8.18 7.76
N ILE A 52 -0.91 7.27 6.97
CA ILE A 52 -1.88 6.28 7.48
C ILE A 52 -1.27 5.43 8.59
N ASN A 53 -0.08 4.86 8.37
CA ASN A 53 0.55 3.99 9.35
C ASN A 53 0.94 4.76 10.62
N TYR A 54 1.28 6.04 10.51
CA TYR A 54 1.47 6.90 11.67
C TYR A 54 0.17 7.10 12.46
N ILE A 55 -0.94 7.37 11.77
CA ILE A 55 -2.26 7.51 12.41
C ILE A 55 -2.67 6.19 13.11
N LYS A 56 -2.31 5.02 12.56
CA LYS A 56 -2.60 3.71 13.16
C LYS A 56 -1.96 3.49 14.53
N PHE A 57 -0.90 4.21 14.89
CA PHE A 57 -0.26 4.03 16.20
C PHE A 57 -1.24 4.23 17.36
N ALA A 58 -2.09 5.27 17.29
CA ALA A 58 -3.06 5.55 18.34
C ALA A 58 -4.08 4.42 18.56
N PRO A 59 -4.83 3.94 17.54
CA PRO A 59 -5.75 2.84 17.71
C PRO A 59 -5.04 1.51 18.02
N TYR A 60 -3.83 1.25 17.49
CA TYR A 60 -3.05 0.06 17.85
C TYR A 60 -2.60 0.07 19.31
N ALA A 61 -2.25 1.24 19.86
CA ALA A 61 -1.98 1.38 21.28
C ALA A 61 -3.24 1.16 22.12
N ALA A 62 -4.39 1.69 21.69
CA ALA A 62 -5.66 1.55 22.39
C ALA A 62 -6.14 0.08 22.49
N ILE A 63 -5.86 -0.75 21.48
CA ILE A 63 -6.22 -2.19 21.47
C ILE A 63 -5.12 -3.08 22.08
N GLY A 64 -4.04 -2.52 22.63
CA GLY A 64 -2.95 -3.28 23.24
C GLY A 64 -2.07 -4.06 22.26
N PHE A 65 -2.00 -3.63 20.99
CA PHE A 65 -1.23 -4.33 19.94
C PHE A 65 0.29 -4.33 20.22
N PHE A 66 0.78 -3.31 20.93
CA PHE A 66 2.19 -3.18 21.32
C PHE A 66 2.50 -4.02 22.56
N THR A 67 2.81 -5.29 22.34
CA THR A 67 3.36 -6.20 23.37
C THR A 67 4.88 -6.26 23.27
N GLU A 68 5.55 -6.74 24.33
CA GLU A 68 7.00 -6.98 24.32
C GLU A 68 7.42 -7.86 23.13
N THR A 69 6.68 -8.95 22.87
CA THR A 69 6.91 -9.85 21.74
C THR A 69 6.80 -9.13 20.40
N THR A 70 5.76 -8.32 20.20
CA THR A 70 5.57 -7.54 18.95
C THR A 70 6.71 -6.55 18.75
N LEU A 71 7.14 -5.87 19.81
CA LEU A 71 8.21 -4.87 19.76
C LEU A 71 9.58 -5.50 19.48
N LEU A 72 9.91 -6.61 20.14
CA LEU A 72 11.16 -7.35 19.90
C LEU A 72 11.19 -7.93 18.48
N THR A 73 10.09 -8.53 18.03
CA THR A 73 9.97 -9.04 16.67
C THR A 73 10.15 -7.92 15.64
N SER A 74 9.53 -6.76 15.88
CA SER A 74 9.68 -5.58 15.04
C SER A 74 11.11 -5.05 15.03
N ALA A 75 11.79 -5.03 16.19
CA ALA A 75 13.17 -4.59 16.30
C ALA A 75 14.15 -5.49 15.53
N VAL A 76 13.95 -6.81 15.59
CA VAL A 76 14.76 -7.78 14.82
C VAL A 76 14.51 -7.64 13.32
N LEU A 77 13.28 -7.34 12.90
CA LEU A 77 12.91 -7.15 11.50
C LEU A 77 13.23 -5.75 10.96
N ALA A 78 13.46 -4.75 11.81
CA ALA A 78 13.71 -3.37 11.39
C ALA A 78 14.94 -3.23 10.46
N PRO A 79 16.10 -3.86 10.74
CA PRO A 79 17.23 -3.85 9.81
C PRO A 79 16.88 -4.45 8.44
N LEU A 80 16.12 -5.55 8.44
CA LEU A 80 15.67 -6.19 7.21
C LEU A 80 14.74 -5.26 6.42
N ALA A 81 13.84 -4.54 7.08
CA ALA A 81 12.98 -3.56 6.45
C ALA A 81 13.77 -2.43 5.78
N VAL A 82 14.83 -1.93 6.42
CA VAL A 82 15.73 -0.92 5.84
C VAL A 82 16.46 -1.47 4.61
N LEU A 83 16.96 -2.71 4.67
CA LEU A 83 17.60 -3.37 3.52
C LEU A 83 16.63 -3.53 2.34
N CYS A 84 15.42 -4.03 2.60
CA CYS A 84 14.38 -4.18 1.60
C CYS A 84 13.97 -2.83 0.98
N MET A 85 13.87 -1.77 1.79
CA MET A 85 13.60 -0.42 1.31
C MET A 85 14.71 0.07 0.38
N ALA A 86 15.98 -0.09 0.78
CA ALA A 86 17.12 0.30 -0.05
C ALA A 86 17.16 -0.45 -1.39
N LEU A 87 16.88 -1.76 -1.37
CA LEU A 87 16.74 -2.56 -2.60
C LEU A 87 15.58 -2.08 -3.47
N GLY A 88 14.43 -1.75 -2.85
CA GLY A 88 13.28 -1.21 -3.54
C GLY A 88 13.56 0.11 -4.24
N VAL A 89 14.31 1.02 -3.60
CA VAL A 89 14.74 2.30 -4.22
C VAL A 89 15.66 2.04 -5.41
N ARG A 90 16.64 1.15 -5.28
CA ARG A 90 17.52 0.79 -6.41
C ARG A 90 16.75 0.17 -7.57
N LEU A 91 15.82 -0.74 -7.26
CA LEU A 91 14.98 -1.37 -8.27
C LEU A 91 14.10 -0.33 -8.97
N HIS A 92 13.49 0.59 -8.20
CA HIS A 92 12.74 1.71 -8.75
C HIS A 92 13.57 2.45 -9.78
N ASP A 93 14.79 2.88 -9.47
CA ASP A 93 15.62 3.66 -10.40
C ASP A 93 15.92 2.92 -11.72
N THR A 94 16.05 1.59 -11.68
CA THR A 94 16.33 0.77 -12.87
C THR A 94 15.10 0.51 -13.77
N VAL A 95 13.89 0.57 -13.22
CA VAL A 95 12.67 0.18 -13.95
C VAL A 95 12.15 1.33 -14.79
N ASN A 96 11.92 1.12 -16.08
CA ASN A 96 11.33 2.15 -16.94
C ASN A 96 9.82 2.34 -16.68
N GLN A 97 9.28 3.51 -17.04
CA GLN A 97 7.86 3.88 -16.87
C GLN A 97 6.89 2.84 -17.45
N LYS A 98 7.19 2.31 -18.65
CA LYS A 98 6.29 1.37 -19.35
C LYS A 98 6.21 0.03 -18.64
N THR A 99 7.36 -0.50 -18.20
CA THR A 99 7.45 -1.76 -17.46
C THR A 99 6.77 -1.62 -16.10
N PHE A 100 6.96 -0.50 -15.41
CA PHE A 100 6.28 -0.23 -14.15
C PHE A 100 4.76 -0.33 -14.29
N TYR A 101 4.18 0.43 -15.23
CA TYR A 101 2.72 0.40 -15.45
C TYR A 101 2.23 -0.97 -15.91
N ARG A 102 2.99 -1.67 -16.75
CA ARG A 102 2.66 -3.04 -17.18
C ARG A 102 2.54 -3.97 -15.97
N VAL A 103 3.54 -3.97 -15.09
CA VAL A 103 3.55 -4.80 -13.88
C VAL A 103 2.39 -4.43 -12.97
N CYS A 104 2.17 -3.13 -12.70
CA CYS A 104 1.07 -2.68 -11.84
C CYS A 104 -0.31 -3.10 -12.39
N TYR A 105 -0.56 -2.92 -13.69
CA TYR A 105 -1.83 -3.32 -14.28
C TYR A 105 -2.00 -4.85 -14.32
N THR A 106 -0.94 -5.61 -14.60
CA THR A 106 -1.00 -7.08 -14.54
C THR A 106 -1.33 -7.55 -13.12
N MET A 107 -0.66 -7.02 -12.11
CA MET A 107 -0.94 -7.37 -10.70
C MET A 107 -2.35 -6.95 -10.29
N LEU A 108 -2.80 -5.76 -10.70
CA LEU A 108 -4.17 -5.31 -10.45
C LEU A 108 -5.21 -6.24 -11.08
N LEU A 109 -4.96 -6.71 -12.29
CA LEU A 109 -5.83 -7.66 -12.97
C LEU A 109 -5.84 -9.02 -12.24
N VAL A 110 -4.68 -9.54 -11.85
CA VAL A 110 -4.58 -10.80 -11.09
C VAL A 110 -5.33 -10.71 -9.76
N VAL A 111 -5.14 -9.63 -9.01
CA VAL A 111 -5.84 -9.42 -7.74
C VAL A 111 -7.34 -9.24 -7.97
N GLY A 112 -7.74 -8.51 -9.01
CA GLY A 112 -9.15 -8.36 -9.38
C GLY A 112 -9.82 -9.69 -9.69
N LEU A 113 -9.16 -10.54 -10.48
CA LEU A 113 -9.64 -11.90 -10.78
C LEU A 113 -9.72 -12.76 -9.52
N LYS A 114 -8.71 -12.68 -8.64
CA LYS A 114 -8.70 -13.40 -7.36
C LYS A 114 -9.89 -13.00 -6.48
N LEU A 115 -10.16 -11.71 -6.36
CA LEU A 115 -11.29 -11.20 -5.58
C LEU A 115 -12.65 -11.61 -6.17
N LEU A 116 -12.77 -11.70 -7.49
CA LEU A 116 -13.98 -12.23 -8.13
C LEU A 116 -14.15 -13.72 -7.85
N ALA A 117 -13.08 -14.51 -7.89
CA ALA A 117 -13.11 -15.92 -7.55
C ALA A 117 -13.54 -16.13 -6.08
N ASP A 118 -12.88 -15.44 -5.14
CA ASP A 118 -13.26 -15.51 -3.72
C ASP A 118 -14.73 -15.12 -3.49
N GLY A 119 -15.23 -14.13 -4.24
CA GLY A 119 -16.61 -13.66 -4.13
C GLY A 119 -17.64 -14.55 -4.83
N LEU A 120 -17.21 -15.50 -5.65
CA LEU A 120 -18.06 -16.52 -6.28
C LEU A 120 -18.06 -17.83 -5.47
N GLU A 121 -17.02 -18.08 -4.68
CA GLU A 121 -16.88 -19.23 -3.77
C GLU A 121 -17.64 -19.04 -2.43
N PHE A 122 -18.82 -18.40 -2.44
CA PHE A 122 -19.72 -18.38 -1.28
C PHE A 122 -20.16 -19.79 -0.85
#